data_AF-A0A1A6H5I0-F1
#
_entry.id   AF-A0A1A6H5I0-F1
#
_cell.length_a   1.000
_cell.length_b   1.000
_cell.length_c   1.000
_cell.angle_alpha   90.00
_cell.angle_beta   90.00
_cell.angle_gamma   90.00
#
_symmetry.space_group_name_H-M   'P 1'
#
loop_
_entity.id
_entity.type
_entity.pdbx_description
1 polymer ?
#
loop_
_entity_poly.entity_id
_entity_poly.type
_entity_poly.pdbx_seq_one_letter_code
_entity_poly.pdbx_strand_id
1 'polypeptide(L)'
;MAALGIWLSRGVRRLHCSAAARAGSRWRLEQGLAANPSGYGPLTELPDWSFADGRPAPPMKGQLRRKAQREKLARRVVLLTQEMDAGLQAWKLRQQKLEEERKQENGLKPKGISLRSPLPHQ
;
A
#
# COMPACT_ATOMS: atom_id res chain seq x y z
N MET A 1 -12.44 39.60 47.32
CA MET A 1 -11.12 38.96 47.16
C MET A 1 -11.15 37.86 46.08
N ALA A 2 -11.63 38.14 44.87
CA ALA A 2 -11.81 37.11 43.82
C ALA A 2 -11.47 37.59 42.40
N ALA A 3 -10.72 38.69 42.27
CA ALA A 3 -10.42 39.30 40.96
C ALA A 3 -8.91 39.36 40.64
N LEU A 4 -8.05 38.69 41.41
CA LEU A 4 -6.59 38.73 41.23
C LEU A 4 -5.98 37.40 40.74
N GLY A 5 -6.78 36.34 40.58
CA GLY A 5 -6.29 35.02 40.13
C GLY A 5 -6.31 34.77 38.62
N ILE A 6 -6.90 35.68 37.83
CA ILE A 6 -7.18 35.43 36.39
C ILE A 6 -6.10 36.03 35.46
N TRP A 7 -5.16 36.80 35.99
CA TRP A 7 -4.20 37.56 35.16
C TRP A 7 -2.84 36.88 34.90
N LEU A 8 -2.53 35.75 35.55
CA LEU A 8 -1.22 35.08 35.36
C LEU A 8 -1.21 33.96 34.32
N SER A 9 -2.36 33.57 33.75
CA SER A 9 -2.45 32.47 32.77
C SER A 9 -2.35 32.90 31.31
N ARG A 10 -2.21 34.20 31.03
CA ARG A 10 -2.14 34.76 29.66
C ARG A 10 -0.73 34.82 29.06
N GLY A 11 0.30 34.42 29.81
CA GLY A 11 1.72 34.61 29.45
C GLY A 11 2.50 33.37 29.02
N VAL A 12 1.91 32.17 28.98
CA VAL A 12 2.63 30.98 28.49
C VAL A 12 2.50 30.94 26.97
N ARG A 13 3.43 31.61 26.27
CA ARG A 13 3.68 31.30 24.84
C ARG A 13 3.99 29.80 24.78
N ARG A 14 3.05 28.98 24.30
CA ARG A 14 3.31 27.59 23.95
C ARG A 14 4.33 27.60 22.81
N LEU A 15 5.61 27.56 23.15
CA LEU A 15 6.67 27.35 22.16
C LEU A 15 6.43 25.96 21.59
N HIS A 16 5.92 25.90 20.36
CA HIS A 16 5.62 24.66 19.68
C HIS A 16 6.94 24.07 19.16
N CYS A 17 7.48 23.07 19.86
CA CYS A 17 8.78 22.46 19.54
C CYS A 17 8.80 21.65 18.21
N SER A 18 7.75 21.68 17.40
CA SER A 18 7.71 20.93 16.13
C SER A 18 8.76 21.37 15.12
N ALA A 19 9.16 22.64 15.15
CA ALA A 19 10.19 23.17 14.25
C ALA A 19 11.57 22.58 14.60
N ALA A 20 11.91 22.51 15.90
CA ALA A 20 13.15 21.89 16.37
C ALA A 20 13.17 20.37 16.10
N ALA A 21 12.02 19.70 16.21
CA ALA A 21 11.89 18.28 15.90
C ALA A 21 12.16 17.93 14.42
N ARG A 22 12.17 18.94 13.52
CA ARG A 22 12.50 18.76 12.10
C ARG A 22 13.91 19.22 11.73
N ALA A 23 14.71 19.69 12.69
CA ALA A 23 16.12 20.00 12.44
C ALA A 23 16.82 18.74 11.90
N GLY A 24 17.56 18.88 10.80
CA GLY A 24 18.24 17.76 10.13
C GLY A 24 17.34 16.76 9.41
N SER A 25 16.02 17.02 9.27
CA SER A 25 15.10 16.11 8.56
C SER A 25 15.44 15.91 7.09
N ARG A 26 15.89 16.96 6.40
CA ARG A 26 16.33 16.89 4.99
C ARG A 26 17.51 15.93 4.81
N TRP A 27 18.57 16.13 5.59
CA TRP A 27 19.73 15.25 5.58
C TRP A 27 19.35 13.80 5.90
N ARG A 28 18.47 13.56 6.89
CA ARG A 28 17.98 12.20 7.19
C ARG A 28 17.27 11.56 5.99
N LEU A 29 16.40 12.30 5.30
CA LEU A 29 15.71 11.82 4.11
C LEU A 29 16.69 11.52 2.96
N GLU A 30 17.70 12.36 2.77
CA GLU A 30 18.78 12.13 1.79
C GLU A 30 19.56 10.83 2.09
N GLN A 31 19.68 10.47 3.38
CA GLN A 31 20.28 9.20 3.80
C GLN A 31 19.28 8.02 3.84
N GLY A 32 18.05 8.19 3.36
CA GLY A 32 17.01 7.15 3.38
C GLY A 32 16.45 6.81 4.77
N LEU A 33 16.65 7.69 5.76
CA LEU A 33 16.11 7.55 7.11
C LEU A 33 14.76 8.27 7.26
N ALA A 34 14.03 7.95 8.33
CA ALA A 34 12.84 8.69 8.70
C ALA A 34 13.16 10.17 8.98
N ALA A 35 12.37 11.10 8.44
CA ALA A 35 12.52 12.54 8.72
C ALA A 35 12.47 12.84 10.23
N ASN A 36 11.59 12.14 10.95
CA ASN A 36 11.50 12.15 12.42
C ASN A 36 12.20 10.89 12.97
N PRO A 37 13.21 11.03 13.86
CA PRO A 37 13.90 9.88 14.45
C PRO A 37 12.99 8.94 15.25
N SER A 38 11.85 9.41 15.77
CA SER A 38 10.87 8.59 16.50
C SER A 38 9.87 7.86 15.60
N GLY A 39 9.98 8.00 14.27
CA GLY A 39 9.03 7.41 13.32
C GLY A 39 9.22 5.91 13.15
N TYR A 40 10.36 5.52 12.58
CA TYR A 40 10.81 4.14 12.46
C TYR A 40 12.34 4.12 12.54
N GLY A 41 12.90 3.02 13.02
CA GLY A 41 14.35 2.85 13.17
C GLY A 41 14.70 2.12 14.46
N PRO A 42 15.99 1.84 14.68
CA PRO A 42 16.45 1.07 15.84
C PRO A 42 16.05 1.74 17.16
N LEU A 43 16.05 3.08 17.21
CA LEU A 43 15.67 3.85 18.41
C LEU A 43 14.22 3.59 18.88
N THR A 44 13.31 3.18 17.99
CA THR A 44 11.87 3.03 18.32
C THR A 44 11.36 1.60 18.14
N GLU A 45 12.09 0.77 17.40
CA GLU A 45 11.70 -0.62 17.13
C GLU A 45 12.41 -1.63 18.05
N LEU A 46 13.56 -1.27 18.62
CA LEU A 46 14.23 -2.10 19.63
C LEU A 46 13.53 -1.98 20.98
N PRO A 47 13.60 -3.02 21.84
CA PRO A 47 13.06 -2.94 23.18
C PRO A 47 13.89 -2.00 24.05
N ASP A 48 13.22 -1.17 24.85
CA ASP A 48 13.87 -0.20 25.73
C ASP A 48 14.63 -0.89 26.89
N TRP A 49 14.29 -2.13 27.22
CA TRP A 49 14.88 -2.90 28.33
C TRP A 49 14.83 -4.41 28.06
N SER A 50 15.57 -5.18 28.85
CA SER A 50 15.54 -6.64 28.91
C SER A 50 15.76 -7.12 30.35
N PHE A 51 15.43 -8.38 30.65
CA PHE A 51 15.71 -8.95 31.97
C PHE A 51 17.22 -9.16 32.15
N ALA A 52 17.72 -9.06 33.38
CA ALA A 52 19.14 -9.28 33.68
C ALA A 52 19.63 -10.69 33.27
N ASP A 53 18.73 -11.68 33.34
CA ASP A 53 18.98 -13.06 32.89
C ASP A 53 19.10 -13.21 31.36
N GLY A 54 18.93 -12.12 30.59
CA GLY A 54 18.93 -12.12 29.12
C GLY A 54 17.60 -12.50 28.49
N ARG A 55 16.54 -12.72 29.28
CA ARG A 55 15.20 -12.96 28.73
C ARG A 55 14.68 -11.70 28.01
N PRO A 56 13.98 -11.84 26.88
CA PRO A 56 13.46 -10.70 26.15
C PRO A 56 12.33 -10.02 26.95
N ALA A 57 12.24 -8.70 26.84
CA ALA A 57 11.10 -7.96 27.38
C ALA A 57 9.81 -8.31 26.61
N PRO A 58 8.65 -8.28 27.28
CA PRO A 58 7.37 -8.42 26.61
C PRO A 58 7.18 -7.30 25.58
N PRO A 59 6.52 -7.58 24.44
CA PRO A 59 6.38 -6.62 23.35
C PRO A 59 5.55 -5.40 23.76
N MET A 60 6.00 -4.21 23.37
CA MET A 60 5.31 -2.96 23.69
C MET A 60 4.02 -2.83 22.87
N LYS A 61 2.95 -2.31 23.48
CA LYS A 61 1.64 -2.09 22.82
C LYS A 61 1.77 -1.29 21.51
N GLY A 62 2.59 -0.25 21.52
CA GLY A 62 2.84 0.58 20.34
C GLY A 62 3.53 -0.18 19.20
N GLN A 63 4.47 -1.06 19.52
CA GLN A 63 5.16 -1.91 18.56
C GLN A 63 4.21 -2.93 17.93
N LEU A 64 3.38 -3.59 18.75
CA LEU A 64 2.34 -4.50 18.25
C LEU A 64 1.38 -3.81 17.29
N ARG A 65 0.89 -2.61 17.66
CA ARG A 65 0.04 -1.79 16.80
C ARG A 65 0.73 -1.44 15.48
N ARG A 66 1.99 -0.99 15.52
CA ARG A 66 2.77 -0.66 14.30
C ARG A 66 2.96 -1.88 13.41
N LYS A 67 3.25 -3.06 13.97
CA LYS A 67 3.37 -4.31 13.22
C LYS A 67 2.07 -4.68 12.51
N ALA A 68 0.93 -4.64 13.22
CA ALA A 68 -0.38 -4.91 12.63
C ALA A 68 -0.75 -3.91 11.51
N GLN A 69 -0.43 -2.63 11.69
CA GLN A 69 -0.65 -1.61 10.66
C GLN A 69 0.23 -1.84 9.41
N ARG A 70 1.51 -2.18 9.59
CA ARG A 70 2.42 -2.51 8.49
C ARG A 70 1.96 -3.76 7.75
N GLU A 71 1.49 -4.77 8.46
CA GLU A 71 0.93 -5.98 7.86
C GLU A 71 -0.32 -5.67 7.03
N LYS A 72 -1.26 -4.89 7.58
CA LYS A 72 -2.46 -4.46 6.83
C LYS A 72 -2.10 -3.69 5.57
N LEU A 73 -1.09 -2.82 5.64
CA LEU A 73 -0.61 -2.08 4.48
C LEU A 73 0.00 -3.03 3.43
N ALA A 74 0.86 -3.95 3.84
CA ALA A 74 1.48 -4.92 2.93
C ALA A 74 0.42 -5.79 2.22
N ARG A 75 -0.56 -6.31 2.97
CA ARG A 75 -1.70 -7.07 2.41
C ARG A 75 -2.45 -6.26 1.35
N ARG A 76 -2.70 -4.97 1.61
CA ARG A 76 -3.38 -4.09 0.66
C ARG A 76 -2.58 -3.84 -0.60
N VAL A 77 -1.26 -3.64 -0.49
CA VAL A 77 -0.38 -3.47 -1.65
C VAL A 77 -0.45 -4.70 -2.54
N VAL A 78 -0.31 -5.89 -1.96
CA VAL A 78 -0.38 -7.16 -2.71
C VAL A 78 -1.72 -7.33 -3.42
N LEU A 79 -2.83 -7.08 -2.71
CA LEU A 79 -4.17 -7.17 -3.28
C LEU A 79 -4.34 -6.26 -4.51
N LEU A 80 -3.97 -4.99 -4.38
CA LEU A 80 -4.12 -4.01 -5.46
C LEU A 80 -3.25 -4.35 -6.67
N THR A 81 -2.03 -4.85 -6.45
CA THR A 81 -1.16 -5.32 -7.55
C THR A 81 -1.80 -6.50 -8.29
N GLN A 82 -2.35 -7.47 -7.56
CA GLN A 82 -3.03 -8.63 -8.16
C GLN A 82 -4.27 -8.23 -8.96
N GLU A 83 -5.09 -7.33 -8.44
CA GLU A 83 -6.26 -6.81 -9.14
C GLU A 83 -5.88 -6.10 -10.45
N MET A 84 -4.82 -5.30 -10.41
CA MET A 84 -4.29 -4.60 -11.59
C MET A 84 -3.77 -5.59 -12.64
N ASP A 85 -2.99 -6.59 -12.22
CA ASP A 85 -2.46 -7.61 -13.11
C ASP A 85 -3.57 -8.44 -13.75
N ALA A 86 -4.56 -8.87 -12.97
CA ALA A 86 -5.73 -9.59 -13.46
C ALA A 86 -6.52 -8.74 -14.47
N GLY A 87 -6.69 -7.44 -14.19
CA GLY A 87 -7.34 -6.49 -15.08
C GLY A 87 -6.61 -6.36 -16.43
N LEU A 88 -5.27 -6.28 -16.39
CA LEU A 88 -4.44 -6.21 -17.59
C LEU A 88 -4.52 -7.50 -18.42
N GLN A 89 -4.47 -8.67 -17.77
CA GLN A 89 -4.60 -9.95 -18.47
C GLN A 89 -5.98 -10.11 -19.11
N ALA A 90 -7.05 -9.79 -18.37
CA ALA A 90 -8.40 -9.84 -18.89
C ALA A 90 -8.60 -8.88 -20.07
N TRP A 91 -8.00 -7.68 -20.03
CA TRP A 91 -8.03 -6.75 -21.16
C TRP A 91 -7.28 -7.29 -22.38
N LYS A 92 -6.07 -7.84 -22.20
CA LYS A 92 -5.30 -8.46 -23.29
C LYS A 92 -6.06 -9.60 -23.97
N LEU A 93 -6.67 -10.48 -23.17
CA LEU A 93 -7.48 -11.59 -23.68
C LEU A 93 -8.70 -11.11 -24.47
N ARG A 94 -9.36 -10.03 -24.04
CA ARG A 94 -10.48 -9.43 -24.79
C ARG A 94 -10.02 -8.85 -26.13
N GLN A 95 -8.87 -8.19 -26.17
CA GLN A 95 -8.32 -7.66 -27.42
C GLN A 95 -7.98 -8.79 -28.40
N GLN A 96 -7.32 -9.85 -27.94
CA GLN A 96 -7.01 -11.01 -28.77
C GLN A 96 -8.26 -11.67 -29.35
N LYS A 97 -9.30 -11.88 -28.52
CA LYS A 97 -10.59 -12.42 -28.98
C LYS A 97 -11.24 -11.55 -30.04
N LEU A 98 -11.27 -10.23 -29.83
CA LEU A 98 -11.83 -9.30 -30.80
C LEU A 98 -11.06 -9.34 -32.13
N GLU A 99 -9.74 -9.45 -32.09
CA GLU A 99 -8.92 -9.62 -33.29
C GLU A 99 -9.18 -10.95 -33.99
N GLU A 100 -9.35 -12.05 -33.24
CA GLU A 100 -9.70 -13.36 -33.78
C GLU A 100 -11.08 -13.35 -34.46
N GLU A 101 -12.09 -12.76 -33.81
CA GLU A 101 -13.42 -12.57 -34.38
C GLU A 101 -13.37 -11.77 -35.68
N ARG A 102 -12.64 -10.64 -35.69
CA ARG A 102 -12.44 -9.83 -36.90
C ARG A 102 -11.72 -10.60 -38.01
N LYS A 103 -10.77 -11.49 -37.68
CA LYS A 103 -10.11 -12.36 -38.67
C LYS A 103 -11.06 -13.42 -39.22
N GLN A 104 -11.96 -13.97 -38.40
CA GLN A 104 -12.98 -14.92 -38.84
C GLN A 104 -14.01 -14.26 -39.77
N GLU A 105 -14.50 -13.06 -39.40
CA GLU A 105 -15.45 -12.29 -40.22
C GLU A 105 -14.87 -11.88 -41.58
N ASN A 106 -13.60 -11.46 -41.61
CA ASN A 106 -12.90 -11.12 -42.85
C ASN A 106 -12.45 -12.35 -43.66
N GLY A 107 -12.71 -13.56 -43.18
CA GLY A 107 -12.38 -14.80 -43.85
C GLY A 107 -13.20 -15.02 -45.13
N LEU A 108 -12.60 -15.66 -46.13
CA LEU A 108 -13.32 -16.08 -47.33
C LEU A 108 -14.35 -17.16 -47.00
N LYS A 109 -15.49 -17.16 -47.72
CA LYS A 109 -16.53 -18.17 -47.56
C LYS A 109 -15.97 -19.58 -47.77
N PRO A 110 -16.37 -20.57 -46.95
CA PRO A 110 -15.95 -21.95 -47.12
C PRO A 110 -16.49 -22.51 -48.44
N LYS A 111 -15.64 -23.20 -49.20
CA LYS A 111 -15.99 -23.84 -50.48
C LYS A 111 -16.10 -25.35 -50.33
N GLY A 112 -16.74 -26.02 -51.30
CA GLY A 112 -16.74 -27.48 -51.43
C GLY A 112 -17.95 -28.16 -50.77
N ILE A 113 -17.71 -28.99 -49.76
CA ILE A 113 -18.70 -29.90 -49.15
C ILE A 113 -19.92 -29.15 -48.58
N SER A 114 -19.74 -27.91 -48.12
CA SER A 114 -20.82 -27.03 -47.62
C SER A 114 -21.87 -26.65 -48.66
N LEU A 115 -21.59 -26.83 -49.96
CA LEU A 115 -22.51 -26.50 -51.06
C LEU A 115 -23.20 -27.73 -51.66
N ARG A 116 -22.91 -28.95 -51.20
CA ARG A 116 -23.63 -30.14 -51.66
C ARG A 116 -25.02 -30.18 -51.03
N SER A 117 -26.06 -29.97 -51.83
CA SER A 117 -27.44 -30.26 -51.44
C SER A 117 -27.61 -31.76 -51.16
N PRO A 118 -28.46 -32.16 -50.19
CA PRO A 118 -28.72 -33.57 -49.92
C PRO A 118 -29.25 -34.23 -51.19
N LEU A 119 -28.63 -35.35 -51.58
CA LEU A 119 -29.07 -36.13 -52.74
C LEU A 119 -30.50 -36.64 -52.51
N PRO A 120 -31.38 -36.59 -53.51
CA PRO A 120 -32.74 -37.11 -53.38
C PRO A 120 -32.67 -38.61 -53.08
N HIS A 121 -33.29 -39.01 -51.97
CA HIS A 121 -33.50 -40.41 -51.62
C HIS A 121 -34.36 -41.06 -52.72
N GLN A 122 -33.83 -42.10 -53.36
CA GLN A 122 -34.56 -42.96 -54.31
C GLN A 122 -35.38 -44.01 -53.55
#